data_AF-A0A942FDK2-F1
#
_entry.id   AF-A0A942FDK2-F1
#
_cell.length_a   1.000
_cell.length_b   1.000
_cell.length_c   1.000
_cell.angle_alpha   90.00
_cell.angle_beta   90.00
_cell.angle_gamma   90.00
#
_symmetry.space_group_name_H-M   'P 1'
#
loop_
_entity.id
_entity.type
_entity.pdbx_description
1 polymer ?
#
loop_
_entity_poly.entity_id
_entity_poly.type
_entity_poly.pdbx_seq_one_letter_code
_entity_poly.pdbx_strand_id
1 'polypeptide(L)' 'MNDERRQNHKLRALFDEAYARIEHVFTRQPPQGLPVEWIVYRAARASYPQLNTLDLFQFAMASSRIYRNRHPQGEGRLAY' A
#
# COMPACT_ATOMS: atom_id res chain seq x y z
N MET A 1 21.37 -17.64 2.48
CA MET A 1 20.12 -17.94 1.74
C MET A 1 19.07 -16.90 2.16
N ASN A 2 19.15 -15.66 1.65
CA ASN A 2 18.20 -14.57 2.00
C ASN A 2 18.03 -13.55 0.87
N ASP A 3 18.36 -13.90 -0.38
CA ASP A 3 18.40 -12.94 -1.50
C ASP A 3 17.12 -12.90 -2.34
N GLU A 4 16.23 -13.89 -2.21
CA GLU A 4 14.93 -13.88 -2.92
C GLU A 4 14.02 -12.75 -2.45
N ARG A 5 14.10 -12.34 -1.18
CA ARG A 5 13.32 -11.20 -0.64
C ARG A 5 13.74 -9.84 -1.24
N ARG A 6 14.88 -9.76 -1.92
CA ARG A 6 15.41 -8.53 -2.53
C ARG A 6 15.14 -8.41 -4.03
N GLN A 7 14.63 -9.46 -4.69
CA GLN A 7 14.58 -9.52 -6.16
C GLN A 7 13.43 -8.79 -6.82
N ASN A 8 12.45 -8.25 -6.09
CA ASN A 8 11.34 -7.51 -6.71
C ASN A 8 11.74 -6.05 -7.04
N HIS A 9 12.87 -5.89 -7.73
CA HIS A 9 13.42 -4.59 -8.18
C HIS A 9 12.40 -3.80 -9.00
N LYS A 10 11.60 -4.48 -9.82
CA LYS A 10 10.50 -3.86 -10.57
C LYS A 10 9.47 -3.24 -9.63
N LEU A 11 9.06 -3.98 -8.60
CA LEU A 11 8.09 -3.49 -7.64
C LEU A 11 8.65 -2.32 -6.83
N ARG A 12 9.93 -2.35 -6.47
CA ARG A 12 10.63 -1.24 -5.79
C ARG A 12 10.73 0.02 -6.65
N ALA A 13 11.08 -0.12 -7.93
CA ALA A 13 11.16 1.01 -8.86
C ALA A 13 9.78 1.64 -9.09
N LEU A 14 8.74 0.81 -9.16
CA LEU A 14 7.35 1.26 -9.25
C LEU A 14 6.82 1.77 -7.92
N PHE A 15 7.41 1.37 -6.79
CA PHE A 15 6.86 1.61 -5.46
C PHE A 15 6.71 3.10 -5.17
N ASP A 16 7.77 3.88 -5.38
CA ASP A 16 7.75 5.31 -5.03
C ASP A 16 6.74 6.09 -5.88
N GLU A 17 6.67 5.78 -7.18
CA GLU A 17 5.68 6.37 -8.09
C GLU A 17 4.26 5.95 -7.73
N ALA A 18 4.05 4.65 -7.52
CA ALA A 18 2.74 4.10 -7.15
C ALA A 18 2.29 4.66 -5.80
N TYR A 19 3.20 4.74 -4.82
CA TYR A 19 2.94 5.28 -3.50
C TYR A 19 2.53 6.75 -3.58
N ALA A 20 3.27 7.59 -4.31
CA ALA A 20 2.91 8.99 -4.51
C ALA A 20 1.52 9.16 -5.15
N ARG A 21 1.14 8.26 -6.08
CA ARG A 21 -0.19 8.25 -6.68
C ARG A 21 -1.29 7.87 -5.69
N ILE A 22 -1.04 6.93 -4.78
CA ILE A 22 -2.06 6.45 -3.83
C ILE A 22 -2.01 7.17 -2.46
N GLU A 23 -1.02 8.00 -2.19
CA GLU A 23 -0.82 8.61 -0.86
C GLU A 23 -2.07 9.40 -0.41
N HIS A 24 -2.73 10.09 -1.35
CA HIS A 24 -3.98 10.80 -1.13
C HIS A 24 -5.18 9.91 -0.71
N VAL A 25 -5.08 8.59 -0.90
CA VAL A 25 -6.11 7.65 -0.47
C VAL A 25 -6.10 7.51 1.05
N PHE A 26 -4.92 7.58 1.67
CA PHE A 26 -4.78 7.45 3.12
C PHE A 26 -5.28 8.66 3.90
N THR A 27 -5.35 9.83 3.26
CA THR A 27 -5.91 11.06 3.86
C THR A 27 -7.43 11.09 3.79
N ARG A 28 -8.05 10.28 2.94
CA ARG A 28 -9.51 10.11 2.89
C ARG A 28 -9.94 9.04 3.87
N GLN A 29 -10.97 9.33 4.64
CA GLN A 29 -11.57 8.33 5.52
C GLN A 29 -12.14 7.17 4.67
N PRO A 30 -11.83 5.91 5.00
CA PRO A 30 -12.40 4.76 4.34
C PRO A 30 -13.93 4.82 4.32
N PRO A 31 -14.60 4.55 3.18
CA PRO A 31 -16.03 4.30 3.20
C PRO A 31 -16.30 3.09 4.10
N GLN A 32 -17.27 3.20 5.01
CA GLN A 32 -17.85 2.08 5.76
C GLN A 32 -16.91 1.34 6.73
N GLY A 33 -15.82 1.97 7.20
CA GLY A 33 -14.92 1.33 8.18
C GLY A 33 -14.08 0.19 7.61
N LEU A 34 -13.97 0.09 6.29
CA LEU A 34 -13.09 -0.87 5.64
C LEU A 34 -11.61 -0.60 5.99
N PRO A 35 -10.76 -1.63 6.08
CA PRO A 35 -9.33 -1.44 6.27
C PRO A 35 -8.75 -0.59 5.15
N VAL A 36 -7.85 0.34 5.49
CA VAL A 36 -7.24 1.24 4.51
C VAL A 36 -6.44 0.47 3.45
N GLU A 37 -5.87 -0.68 3.85
CA GLU A 37 -5.18 -1.64 2.99
C GLU A 37 -6.05 -2.09 1.81
N TRP A 38 -7.35 -2.29 2.05
CA TRP A 38 -8.30 -2.72 1.01
C TRP A 38 -8.54 -1.64 -0.05
N ILE A 39 -8.58 -0.38 0.37
CA ILE A 39 -8.76 0.74 -0.55
C ILE A 39 -7.49 0.92 -1.38
N VAL A 40 -6.34 0.84 -0.73
CA VAL A 40 -5.03 0.90 -1.37
C VAL A 40 -4.87 -0.23 -2.38
N TYR A 41 -5.23 -1.46 -2.02
CA TYR A 41 -5.20 -2.60 -2.94
C TYR A 41 -6.09 -2.34 -4.17
N ARG A 42 -7.31 -1.83 -3.99
CA ARG A 42 -8.20 -1.51 -5.10
C ARG A 42 -7.67 -0.39 -5.99
N ALA A 43 -7.14 0.69 -5.41
CA ALA A 43 -6.55 1.80 -6.16
C ALA A 43 -5.30 1.36 -6.95
N ALA A 44 -4.44 0.54 -6.32
CA ALA A 44 -3.26 -0.04 -6.95
C ALA A 44 -3.64 -0.99 -8.09
N ARG A 45 -4.64 -1.86 -7.90
CA ARG A 45 -5.12 -2.78 -8.94
C ARG A 45 -5.69 -2.03 -10.15
N ALA A 46 -6.37 -0.91 -9.93
CA ALA A 46 -6.89 -0.08 -11.01
C ALA A 46 -5.76 0.61 -11.80
N SER A 47 -4.68 1.00 -11.13
CA SER A 47 -3.54 1.71 -11.75
C SER A 47 -2.51 0.78 -12.38
N TYR A 48 -2.38 -0.44 -11.84
CA TYR A 48 -1.36 -1.43 -12.21
C TYR A 48 -1.98 -2.82 -12.43
N PRO A 49 -2.87 -2.98 -13.44
CA PRO A 49 -3.50 -4.28 -13.73
C PRO A 49 -2.50 -5.37 -14.12
N GLN A 50 -1.27 -5.00 -14.51
CA GLN A 50 -0.17 -5.92 -14.84
C GLN A 50 0.50 -6.56 -13.62
N LEU A 51 0.25 -6.06 -12.40
CA LEU A 51 0.79 -6.66 -11.18
C LEU A 51 -0.09 -7.81 -10.71
N ASN A 52 0.53 -8.87 -10.21
CA ASN A 52 -0.21 -10.00 -9.65
C ASN A 52 -0.81 -9.66 -8.28
N THR A 53 -1.75 -10.49 -7.82
CA THR A 53 -2.44 -10.29 -6.54
C THR A 53 -1.49 -10.21 -5.34
N LEU A 54 -0.42 -11.01 -5.33
CA LEU A 54 0.54 -11.06 -4.23
C LEU A 54 1.36 -9.76 -4.16
N ASP A 55 1.83 -9.27 -5.30
CA ASP A 55 2.56 -8.02 -5.46
C ASP A 55 1.71 -6.82 -5.01
N LEU A 56 0.44 -6.78 -5.42
CA LEU A 56 -0.50 -5.75 -5.01
C LEU A 56 -0.80 -5.79 -3.51
N PHE A 57 -0.92 -6.99 -2.92
CA PHE A 57 -1.12 -7.15 -1.49
C PHE A 57 0.12 -6.70 -0.69
N GLN A 58 1.32 -7.10 -1.12
CA GLN A 58 2.57 -6.65 -0.52
C GLN A 58 2.74 -5.13 -0.61
N PHE A 59 2.39 -4.55 -1.77
CA PHE A 59 2.38 -3.11 -1.98
C PHE A 59 1.43 -2.40 -1.01
N ALA A 60 0.20 -2.90 -0.84
CA ALA A 60 -0.77 -2.30 0.07
C ALA A 60 -0.30 -2.31 1.52
N MET A 61 0.20 -3.45 2.00
CA MET A 61 0.74 -3.58 3.35
C MET A 61 1.95 -2.68 3.60
N ALA A 62 2.89 -2.62 2.64
CA ALA A 62 4.05 -1.76 2.73
C ALA A 62 3.67 -0.27 2.75
N SER A 63 2.72 0.12 1.89
CA SER A 63 2.22 1.50 1.81
C SER A 63 1.55 1.93 3.11
N SER A 64 0.66 1.10 3.68
CA SER A 64 0.04 1.37 4.99
C SER A 64 1.07 1.56 6.08
N ARG A 65 2.11 0.71 6.12
CA ARG A 65 3.18 0.81 7.11
C ARG A 65 3.97 2.12 6.99
N ILE A 66 4.33 2.53 5.77
CA ILE A 66 5.05 3.78 5.54
C ILE A 66 4.19 4.97 5.94
N TYR A 67 2.91 4.98 5.56
CA TYR A 67 1.99 6.06 5.92
C TYR A 67 1.87 6.21 7.45
N ARG A 68 1.69 5.10 8.18
CA ARG A 68 1.65 5.11 9.66
C ARG A 68 2.94 5.62 10.28
N ASN A 69 4.09 5.21 9.75
CA ASN A 69 5.38 5.68 10.24
C ASN A 69 5.57 7.20 10.01
N ARG A 70 5.02 7.74 8.92
CA ARG A 70 5.07 9.17 8.60
C ARG A 70 4.03 10.00 9.37
N HIS A 71 2.92 9.38 9.77
CA HIS A 71 1.83 10.03 10.51
C HIS A 71 1.58 9.37 11.87
N PRO A 72 2.54 9.47 12.82
CA PRO A 72 2.44 8.82 14.13
C PRO A 72 1.32 9.36 15.02
N GLN A 73 0.78 10.57 14.72
CA GLN A 73 -0.32 11.20 15.45
C GLN A 73 -1.70 10.97 14.81
N GLY A 74 -1.77 10.34 13.63
CA GLY A 74 -3.04 9.96 13.04
C GLY A 74 -3.59 8.74 13.76
N GLU A 75 -4.77 8.87 14.39
CA GLU A 75 -5.56 7.81 15.00
C GLU A 75 -5.96 6.72 13.97
N GLY A 76 -4.99 5.99 13.44
CA GLY A 76 -5.20 4.80 12.62
C GLY A 76 -5.52 3.62 13.51
N ARG A 77 -6.65 3.71 14.21
CA ARG A 77 -7.24 2.60 14.98
C ARG A 77 -7.62 1.52 13.96
N LEU A 78 -6.71 0.58 13.71
CA LEU A 78 -7.06 -0.66 13.03
C LEU A 78 -7.99 -1.41 13.99
N ALA A 79 -9.23 -1.62 13.55
CA ALA A 79 -10.06 -2.66 14.13
C ALA A 79 -9.32 -3.99 13.91
N TYR A 80 -8.82 -4.56 15.00
CA TYR A 80 -8.48 -5.98 15.09
C TYR A 80 -9.77 -6.77 15.32
#